data_AF-A0A1H8YQI1-F1
#
_entry.id   AF-A0A1H8YQI1-F1
#
_cell.length_a   1.000
_cell.length_b   1.000
_cell.length_c   1.000
_cell.angle_alpha   90.00
_cell.angle_beta   90.00
_cell.angle_gamma   90.00
#
_symmetry.space_group_name_H-M   'P 1'
#
loop_
_entity.id
_entity.type
_entity.pdbx_description
1 polymer ?
#
loop_
_entity_poly.entity_id
_entity_poly.type
_entity_poly.pdbx_seq_one_letter_code
_entity_poly.pdbx_strand_id
1 'polypeptide(L)'
;MPIYLPAPKLDPRGPDGQGWNRLSLGAHYSTIPAQCALRPRTFATLHETLRTTELARFGNHGRCVRDNPGRYPDCRSCPVLTAEPSTLDTTHDRVLVRIQRHTTGSWLATQTVDIPYIVTDPDLGWNSPHQRWAWDQLARLTGWRAGRVHDDRHSPGFWLERIRSS
;
A
#
# COMPACT_ATOMS: atom_id res chain seq x y z
N MET A 1 -16.19 -0.63 -8.21
CA MET A 1 -14.87 -0.29 -7.60
C MET A 1 -15.02 0.54 -6.33
N PRO A 2 -15.21 -0.07 -5.15
CA PRO A 2 -15.19 0.65 -3.88
C PRO A 2 -13.75 1.12 -3.59
N ILE A 3 -13.56 2.43 -3.53
CA ILE A 3 -12.27 3.06 -3.16
C ILE A 3 -12.27 3.45 -1.67
N TYR A 4 -13.46 3.63 -1.10
CA TYR A 4 -13.69 3.97 0.30
C TYR A 4 -13.69 2.71 1.16
N LEU A 5 -12.74 2.62 2.09
CA LEU A 5 -12.65 1.54 3.07
C LEU A 5 -13.04 2.08 4.45
N PRO A 6 -14.28 1.79 4.93
CA PRO A 6 -14.72 2.27 6.23
C PRO A 6 -13.86 1.71 7.35
N ALA A 7 -13.62 2.52 8.38
CA ALA A 7 -13.11 1.99 9.64
C ALA A 7 -14.11 0.95 10.19
N PRO A 8 -13.64 -0.21 10.67
CA PRO A 8 -14.50 -1.21 11.29
C PRO A 8 -15.26 -0.57 12.45
N LYS A 9 -16.57 -0.78 12.47
CA LYS A 9 -17.39 -0.41 13.63
C LYS A 9 -17.14 -1.42 14.74
N LEU A 10 -17.22 -0.95 15.99
CA LEU A 10 -17.36 -1.87 17.13
C LEU A 10 -18.61 -2.72 16.90
N ASP A 11 -18.44 -4.04 16.99
CA ASP A 11 -19.56 -4.98 17.06
C ASP A 11 -19.46 -5.74 18.39
N PRO A 12 -20.30 -5.43 19.40
CA PRO A 12 -20.28 -6.09 20.71
C PRO A 12 -20.63 -7.58 20.67
N ARG A 13 -21.04 -8.12 19.51
CA ARG A 13 -21.38 -9.55 19.32
C ARG A 13 -20.18 -10.40 18.87
N GLY A 14 -18.95 -9.87 18.98
CA GLY A 14 -17.72 -10.60 18.69
C GLY A 14 -17.58 -11.88 19.54
N PRO A 15 -16.73 -12.83 19.11
CA PRO A 15 -16.58 -14.15 19.75
C PRO A 15 -16.10 -14.08 21.21
N ASP A 16 -15.56 -12.94 21.64
CA ASP A 16 -15.14 -12.66 23.01
C ASP A 16 -16.26 -12.06 23.89
N GLY A 17 -17.45 -11.79 23.33
CA GLY A 17 -18.59 -11.16 24.01
C GLY A 17 -18.35 -9.70 24.41
N GLN A 18 -17.19 -9.14 24.06
CA GLN A 18 -16.78 -7.78 24.37
C GLN A 18 -16.63 -6.92 23.10
N GLY A 19 -16.67 -7.54 21.93
CA GLY A 19 -16.65 -6.88 20.64
C GLY A 19 -15.26 -6.43 20.18
N TRP A 20 -14.20 -6.97 20.79
CA TRP A 20 -12.85 -6.71 20.34
C TRP A 20 -12.51 -7.60 19.16
N ASN A 21 -12.53 -7.03 17.96
CA ASN A 21 -11.86 -7.61 16.82
C ASN A 21 -10.39 -7.15 16.87
N ARG A 22 -9.41 -7.99 16.48
CA ARG A 22 -7.98 -7.57 16.40
C ARG A 22 -7.76 -6.29 15.58
N LEU A 23 -8.63 -6.05 14.59
CA LEU A 23 -8.67 -4.82 13.78
C LEU A 23 -9.37 -3.64 14.48
N SER A 24 -10.26 -3.92 15.46
CA SER A 24 -11.00 -2.89 16.20
C SER A 24 -10.14 -2.18 17.25
N LEU A 25 -9.08 -2.77 17.82
CA LEU A 25 -8.21 -2.07 18.79
C LEU A 25 -7.58 -0.78 18.22
N GLY A 26 -7.10 -0.81 16.98
CA GLY A 26 -6.59 0.40 16.31
C GLY A 26 -7.69 1.35 15.81
N ALA A 27 -8.88 0.83 15.50
CA ALA A 27 -10.03 1.62 15.08
C ALA A 27 -10.79 2.27 16.27
N HIS A 28 -10.71 1.67 17.46
CA HIS A 28 -11.51 2.01 18.66
C HIS A 28 -11.17 3.35 19.27
N TYR A 29 -9.89 3.73 19.23
CA TYR A 29 -9.45 5.03 19.72
C TYR A 29 -9.74 6.17 18.73
N SER A 30 -10.54 5.93 17.67
CA SER A 30 -10.79 6.89 16.58
C SER A 30 -9.50 7.43 15.92
N THR A 31 -8.37 6.75 16.13
CA THR A 31 -7.03 7.16 15.68
C THR A 31 -6.73 6.71 14.25
N ILE A 32 -7.46 5.73 13.71
CA ILE A 32 -7.31 5.26 12.33
C ILE A 32 -8.57 5.61 11.53
N PRO A 33 -8.52 6.68 10.72
CA PRO A 33 -9.67 7.10 9.90
C PRO A 33 -9.90 6.14 8.73
N ALA A 34 -11.01 6.35 8.01
CA ALA A 34 -11.31 5.65 6.76
C ALA A 34 -10.11 5.68 5.80
N GLN A 35 -9.94 4.59 5.06
CA GLN A 35 -8.78 4.36 4.20
C GLN A 35 -9.18 4.36 2.73
N CYS A 36 -8.21 4.64 1.87
CA CYS A 36 -8.38 4.66 0.43
C CYS A 36 -7.72 3.41 -0.17
N ALA A 37 -8.49 2.57 -0.86
CA ALA A 37 -8.01 1.35 -1.51
C ALA A 37 -6.91 1.61 -2.56
N LEU A 38 -6.83 2.85 -3.08
CA LEU A 38 -5.79 3.27 -4.03
C LEU A 38 -4.51 3.77 -3.36
N ARG A 39 -4.43 3.74 -2.04
CA ARG A 39 -3.25 4.17 -1.28
C ARG A 39 -2.61 2.98 -0.57
N PRO A 40 -2.03 2.00 -1.27
CA PRO A 40 -1.39 0.89 -0.60
C PRO A 40 -0.22 1.38 0.27
N ARG A 41 0.15 0.59 1.28
CA ARG A 41 1.35 0.83 2.11
C ARG A 41 2.26 -0.38 2.22
N THR A 42 1.86 -1.48 1.59
CA THR A 42 2.53 -2.77 1.64
C THR A 42 2.38 -3.44 0.28
N PHE A 43 3.22 -4.45 0.02
CA PHE A 43 3.08 -5.28 -1.17
C PHE A 43 1.69 -5.94 -1.28
N ALA A 44 1.15 -6.48 -0.19
CA ALA A 44 -0.15 -7.15 -0.20
C ALA A 44 -1.27 -6.21 -0.66
N THR A 45 -1.33 -5.01 -0.08
CA THR A 45 -2.33 -4.01 -0.46
C THR A 45 -2.08 -3.46 -1.86
N LEU A 46 -0.82 -3.33 -2.30
CA LEU A 46 -0.51 -2.94 -3.69
C LEU A 46 -0.98 -4.00 -4.69
N HIS A 47 -0.76 -5.28 -4.40
CA HIS A 47 -1.17 -6.38 -5.25
C HIS A 47 -2.70 -6.43 -5.41
N GLU A 48 -3.45 -6.18 -4.32
CA GLU A 48 -4.90 -5.98 -4.39
C GLU A 48 -5.25 -4.79 -5.28
N THR A 49 -4.65 -3.61 -5.03
CA THR A 49 -4.91 -2.38 -5.79
C THR A 49 -4.67 -2.55 -7.30
N LEU A 50 -3.56 -3.17 -7.70
CA LEU A 50 -3.19 -3.38 -9.10
C LEU A 50 -4.06 -4.44 -9.81
N ARG A 51 -4.66 -5.37 -9.05
CA ARG A 51 -5.56 -6.38 -9.62
C ARG A 51 -6.99 -5.88 -9.71
N THR A 52 -7.55 -5.45 -8.58
CA THR A 52 -8.90 -4.88 -8.46
C THR A 52 -9.10 -4.31 -7.06
N THR A 53 -9.64 -3.10 -6.97
CA THR A 53 -9.99 -2.49 -5.68
C THR A 53 -11.19 -3.14 -5.00
N GLU A 54 -11.92 -4.04 -5.68
CA GLU A 54 -13.08 -4.74 -5.12
C GLU A 54 -12.70 -5.77 -4.06
N LEU A 55 -11.45 -6.22 -4.06
CA LEU A 55 -10.92 -7.13 -3.04
C LEU A 55 -10.31 -6.39 -1.85
N ALA A 56 -10.12 -5.08 -1.95
CA ALA A 56 -9.45 -4.30 -0.94
C ALA A 56 -10.24 -4.31 0.38
N ARG A 57 -9.54 -4.54 1.49
CA ARG A 57 -10.11 -4.56 2.83
C ARG A 57 -9.48 -3.46 3.67
N PHE A 58 -10.21 -3.01 4.71
CA PHE A 58 -9.63 -2.09 5.68
C PHE A 58 -8.38 -2.70 6.34
N GLY A 59 -7.29 -1.93 6.36
CA GLY A 59 -5.98 -2.33 6.89
C GLY A 59 -4.87 -2.04 5.89
N ASN A 60 -3.73 -1.54 6.37
CA ASN A 60 -2.51 -1.28 5.56
C ASN A 60 -2.70 -0.45 4.27
N HIS A 61 -3.80 0.31 4.19
CA HIS A 61 -3.99 1.38 3.22
C HIS A 61 -3.80 2.76 3.87
N GLY A 62 -3.49 3.75 3.06
CA GLY A 62 -3.41 5.15 3.43
C GLY A 62 -4.78 5.73 3.74
N ARG A 63 -4.78 6.74 4.60
CA ARG A 63 -5.99 7.47 5.01
C ARG A 63 -6.62 8.17 3.80
N CYS A 64 -7.94 8.29 3.81
CA CYS A 64 -8.61 9.23 2.91
C CYS A 64 -8.28 10.66 3.34
N VAL A 65 -8.19 11.54 2.35
CA VAL A 65 -7.88 12.95 2.58
C VAL A 65 -9.17 13.65 3.01
N ARG A 66 -9.05 14.65 3.89
CA ARG A 66 -10.16 15.54 4.19
C ARG A 66 -10.00 16.76 3.31
N ASP A 67 -10.97 17.02 2.44
CA ASP A 67 -10.96 18.26 1.65
C ASP A 67 -11.18 19.49 2.52
N ASN A 68 -11.84 19.33 3.67
CA ASN A 68 -12.06 20.39 4.64
C ASN A 68 -12.07 19.86 6.08
N PRO A 69 -11.51 20.61 7.05
CA PRO A 69 -11.72 20.35 8.47
C PRO A 69 -13.22 20.36 8.80
N GLY A 70 -13.72 19.31 9.46
CA GLY A 70 -15.14 19.20 9.87
C GLY A 70 -16.04 18.39 8.93
N ARG A 71 -15.57 17.96 7.76
CA ARG A 71 -16.27 16.96 6.92
C ARG A 71 -15.79 15.54 7.17
N TYR A 72 -16.65 14.57 6.88
CA TYR A 72 -16.27 13.16 6.82
C TYR A 72 -15.15 12.96 5.79
N PRO A 73 -14.20 12.03 6.03
CA PRO A 73 -13.15 11.73 5.05
C PRO A 73 -13.78 11.30 3.73
N ASP A 74 -13.39 11.94 2.63
CA ASP A 74 -13.83 11.57 1.28
C ASP A 74 -12.68 10.89 0.55
N CYS A 75 -12.94 9.71 0.02
CA CYS A 75 -11.96 8.99 -0.79
C CYS A 75 -12.12 9.30 -2.28
N ARG A 76 -13.21 9.99 -2.70
CA ARG A 76 -13.45 10.43 -4.08
C ARG A 76 -12.56 11.59 -4.50
N SER A 77 -12.18 12.43 -3.54
CA SER A 77 -11.20 13.51 -3.71
C SER A 77 -9.77 13.09 -3.41
N CYS A 78 -9.53 11.79 -3.19
CA CYS A 78 -8.19 11.28 -2.96
C CYS A 78 -7.28 11.69 -4.13
N PRO A 79 -6.17 12.43 -3.90
CA PRO A 79 -5.30 12.90 -4.98
C PRO A 79 -4.81 11.79 -5.91
N VAL A 80 -4.73 10.56 -5.42
CA VAL A 80 -4.36 9.38 -6.22
C VAL A 80 -5.37 9.05 -7.32
N LEU A 81 -6.66 9.38 -7.15
CA LEU A 81 -7.67 9.18 -8.20
C LEU A 81 -7.46 10.10 -9.39
N THR A 82 -7.10 11.36 -9.10
CA THR A 82 -6.97 12.43 -10.09
C THR A 82 -5.54 12.61 -10.58
N ALA A 83 -4.55 12.06 -9.89
CA ALA A 83 -3.15 12.12 -10.28
C ALA A 83 -2.92 11.45 -11.63
N GLU A 84 -1.97 11.95 -12.41
CA GLU A 84 -1.60 11.31 -13.67
C GLU A 84 -1.11 9.87 -13.42
N PRO A 85 -1.41 8.93 -14.33
CA PRO A 85 -0.87 7.59 -14.24
C PRO A 85 0.66 7.63 -14.22
N SER A 86 1.27 6.78 -13.39
CA SER A 86 2.72 6.66 -13.35
C SER A 86 3.19 5.72 -14.47
N THR A 87 4.32 6.04 -15.09
CA THR A 87 4.95 5.19 -16.10
C THR A 87 6.35 4.81 -15.63
N LEU A 88 6.77 3.60 -15.99
CA LEU A 88 8.12 3.12 -15.75
C LEU A 88 8.79 2.88 -17.10
N ASP A 89 9.76 3.72 -17.42
CA ASP A 89 10.54 3.60 -18.65
C ASP A 89 11.71 2.64 -18.46
N THR A 90 11.59 1.46 -19.06
CA THR A 90 12.59 0.41 -19.03
C THR A 90 12.32 -0.56 -20.17
N THR A 91 13.38 -1.12 -20.75
CA THR A 91 13.30 -2.18 -21.77
C THR A 91 13.05 -3.56 -21.17
N HIS A 92 13.19 -3.71 -19.86
CA HIS A 92 13.01 -4.99 -19.18
C HIS A 92 11.53 -5.36 -19.07
N ASP A 93 11.21 -6.64 -19.17
CA ASP A 93 9.84 -7.16 -18.96
C ASP A 93 9.50 -7.39 -17.49
N ARG A 94 10.52 -7.37 -16.62
CA ARG A 94 10.37 -7.45 -15.19
C ARG A 94 11.37 -6.55 -14.50
N VAL A 95 10.97 -5.90 -13.42
CA VAL A 95 11.86 -5.12 -12.56
C VAL A 95 11.68 -5.54 -11.12
N LEU A 96 12.76 -5.54 -10.35
CA LEU A 96 12.69 -5.85 -8.93
C LEU A 96 12.40 -4.58 -8.14
N VAL A 97 11.37 -4.64 -7.29
CA VAL A 97 11.10 -3.64 -6.26
C VAL A 97 11.60 -4.18 -4.93
N ARG A 98 12.62 -3.55 -4.36
CA ARG A 98 13.13 -3.86 -3.02
C ARG A 98 12.42 -3.04 -1.97
N ILE A 99 12.17 -3.63 -0.82
CA ILE A 99 11.53 -2.98 0.32
C ILE A 99 12.57 -2.66 1.37
N GLN A 100 12.75 -1.36 1.62
CA GLN A 100 13.48 -0.89 2.80
C GLN A 100 12.49 -0.63 3.92
N ARG A 101 12.69 -1.32 5.05
CA ARG A 101 11.86 -1.14 6.23
C ARG A 101 12.45 -0.05 7.11
N HIS A 102 11.71 1.03 7.31
CA HIS A 102 12.11 2.14 8.17
C HIS A 102 11.27 2.12 9.45
N THR A 103 11.95 2.03 10.60
CA THR A 103 11.31 1.98 11.91
C THR A 103 11.67 3.24 12.69
N THR A 104 10.67 4.02 13.09
CA THR A 104 10.84 5.26 13.85
C THR A 104 10.05 5.22 15.16
N GLY A 105 10.50 6.00 16.13
CA GLY A 105 9.87 6.10 17.45
C GLY A 105 10.55 5.21 18.49
N SER A 106 10.03 5.25 19.71
CA SER A 106 10.55 4.50 20.85
C SER A 106 9.41 3.79 21.58
N TRP A 107 9.72 2.60 22.11
CA TRP A 107 8.82 1.81 22.94
C TRP A 107 7.41 1.64 22.34
N LEU A 108 6.37 2.13 23.02
CA LEU A 108 4.97 1.93 22.64
C LEU A 108 4.53 2.72 21.39
N ALA A 109 5.38 3.61 20.87
CA ALA A 109 5.10 4.45 19.70
C ALA A 109 5.94 4.08 18.47
N THR A 110 6.50 2.86 18.42
CA THR A 110 7.24 2.40 17.25
C THR A 110 6.33 2.31 16.03
N GLN A 111 6.69 3.04 14.98
CA GLN A 111 6.05 2.99 13.68
C GLN A 111 7.01 2.38 12.66
N THR A 112 6.54 1.37 11.95
CA THR A 112 7.27 0.74 10.85
C THR A 112 6.62 1.11 9.54
N VAL A 113 7.42 1.57 8.58
CA VAL A 113 6.99 1.94 7.24
C VAL A 113 7.87 1.23 6.23
N ASP A 114 7.25 0.57 5.26
CA ASP A 114 7.94 -0.03 4.14
C ASP A 114 8.09 1.03 3.02
N ILE A 115 9.29 1.16 2.48
CA ILE A 115 9.64 2.11 1.42
C ILE A 115 10.11 1.32 0.19
N PRO A 116 9.40 1.41 -0.96
CA PRO A 116 9.77 0.66 -2.15
C PRO A 116 10.85 1.38 -2.97
N TYR A 117 11.78 0.60 -3.48
CA TYR A 117 12.86 1.03 -4.36
C TYR A 117 12.89 0.15 -5.60
N ILE A 118 12.82 0.75 -6.78
CA ILE A 118 13.09 0.04 -8.03
C ILE A 118 14.60 -0.05 -8.17
N VAL A 119 15.11 -1.26 -8.41
CA VAL A 119 16.54 -1.50 -8.66
C VAL A 119 16.76 -1.90 -10.12
N THR A 120 17.82 -1.36 -10.73
CA THR A 120 18.19 -1.65 -12.11
C THR A 120 18.79 -3.05 -12.25
N ASP A 121 19.69 -3.43 -11.34
CA ASP A 121 20.33 -4.74 -11.29
C ASP A 121 19.99 -5.45 -9.96
N PRO A 122 19.16 -6.51 -10.00
CA PRO A 122 18.81 -7.31 -8.85
C PRO A 122 20.00 -7.95 -8.12
N ASP A 123 21.03 -8.39 -8.85
CA ASP A 123 22.13 -9.20 -8.31
C ASP A 123 23.11 -8.36 -7.49
N LEU A 124 23.29 -7.11 -7.90
CA LEU A 124 24.07 -6.11 -7.17
C LEU A 124 23.33 -5.56 -5.93
N GLY A 125 22.04 -5.83 -5.79
CA GLY A 125 21.26 -5.44 -4.62
C GLY A 125 21.21 -3.92 -4.44
N TRP A 126 21.52 -3.44 -3.23
CA TRP A 126 21.57 -2.01 -2.91
C TRP A 126 22.75 -1.25 -3.54
N ASN A 127 23.75 -1.97 -4.08
CA ASN A 127 24.85 -1.35 -4.82
C ASN A 127 24.49 -1.01 -6.27
N SER A 128 23.36 -1.52 -6.79
CA SER A 128 22.81 -1.08 -8.06
C SER A 128 22.28 0.35 -7.93
N PRO A 129 22.30 1.15 -9.02
CA PRO A 129 21.41 2.29 -9.15
C PRO A 129 19.99 1.90 -8.75
N HIS A 130 19.38 2.71 -7.89
CA HIS A 130 18.06 2.46 -7.34
C HIS A 130 17.31 3.77 -7.15
N GLN A 131 16.00 3.73 -7.38
CA GLN A 131 15.14 4.89 -7.26
C GLN A 131 14.04 4.60 -6.25
N ARG A 132 13.83 5.53 -5.31
CA ARG A 132 12.69 5.47 -4.39
C ARG A 132 11.40 5.73 -5.15
N TRP A 133 10.38 4.93 -4.88
CA TRP A 133 9.02 5.14 -5.37
C TRP A 133 8.05 5.32 -4.21
N ALA A 134 6.96 6.06 -4.44
CA ALA A 134 5.83 6.08 -3.53
C ALA A 134 4.90 4.90 -3.83
N TRP A 135 4.29 4.32 -2.80
CA TRP A 135 3.26 3.29 -3.00
C TRP A 135 2.08 3.78 -3.85
N ASP A 136 1.68 5.05 -3.67
CA ASP A 136 0.61 5.69 -4.46
C ASP A 136 0.99 5.80 -5.96
N GLN A 137 2.29 5.96 -6.29
CA GLN A 137 2.78 5.93 -7.68
C GLN A 137 2.74 4.52 -8.25
N LEU A 138 3.18 3.52 -7.47
CA LEU A 138 3.11 2.11 -7.88
C LEU A 138 1.67 1.66 -8.10
N ALA A 139 0.72 2.14 -7.30
CA ALA A 139 -0.71 1.85 -7.46
C ALA A 139 -1.32 2.40 -8.75
N ARG A 140 -0.69 3.43 -9.34
CA ARG A 140 -1.10 4.10 -10.58
C ARG A 140 -0.23 3.71 -11.77
N LEU A 141 0.63 2.70 -11.61
CA LEU A 141 1.57 2.27 -12.63
C LEU A 141 0.83 1.56 -13.77
N THR A 142 0.92 2.09 -14.99
CA THR A 142 0.23 1.51 -16.16
C THR A 142 1.08 0.48 -16.88
N GLY A 143 0.44 -0.60 -17.37
CA GLY A 143 1.12 -1.64 -18.16
C GLY A 143 1.97 -2.59 -17.33
N TRP A 144 1.84 -2.57 -15.99
CA TRP A 144 2.56 -3.43 -15.07
C TRP A 144 1.60 -4.09 -14.07
N ARG A 145 1.96 -5.28 -13.60
CA ARG A 145 1.28 -5.96 -12.49
C ARG A 145 2.27 -6.32 -11.39
N ALA A 146 1.79 -6.38 -10.16
CA ALA A 146 2.53 -7.00 -9.06
C ALA A 146 2.67 -8.50 -9.33
N GLY A 147 3.91 -8.96 -9.44
CA GLY A 147 4.30 -10.34 -9.57
C GLY A 147 4.53 -11.02 -8.22
N ARG A 148 5.45 -11.98 -8.19
CA ARG A 148 5.76 -12.74 -6.97
C ARG A 148 6.60 -11.92 -5.99
N VAL A 149 6.42 -12.23 -4.70
CA VAL A 149 7.36 -11.84 -3.64
C VAL A 149 8.73 -12.40 -3.97
N HIS A 150 9.76 -11.61 -3.67
CA HIS A 150 11.16 -11.94 -3.83
C HIS A 150 11.87 -11.68 -2.51
N ASP A 151 12.67 -12.62 -2.02
CA ASP A 151 13.45 -12.44 -0.80
C ASP A 151 14.84 -13.03 -1.03
N ASP A 152 15.86 -12.23 -0.74
CA ASP A 152 17.25 -12.60 -0.94
C ASP A 152 18.13 -11.96 0.15
N ARG A 153 19.45 -12.20 0.04
CA ARG A 153 20.44 -11.67 1.00
C ARG A 153 20.45 -10.14 1.12
N HIS A 154 19.88 -9.40 0.18
CA HIS A 154 19.96 -7.94 0.15
C HIS A 154 18.75 -7.28 0.81
N SER A 155 17.54 -7.80 0.54
CA SER A 155 16.29 -7.35 1.17
C SER A 155 15.08 -8.10 0.63
N PRO A 156 13.96 -8.13 1.38
CA PRO A 156 12.68 -8.52 0.83
C PRO A 156 12.24 -7.53 -0.27
N GLY A 157 11.40 -8.02 -1.17
CA GLY A 157 10.95 -7.31 -2.36
C GLY A 157 9.85 -8.04 -3.10
N PHE A 158 9.55 -7.58 -4.30
CA PHE A 158 8.64 -8.24 -5.23
C PHE A 158 8.95 -7.82 -6.67
N TRP A 159 8.57 -8.66 -7.61
CA TRP A 159 8.70 -8.35 -9.03
C TRP A 159 7.52 -7.49 -9.50
N LEU A 160 7.78 -6.46 -10.29
CA LEU A 160 6.81 -5.91 -11.22
C LEU A 160 7.00 -6.59 -12.56
N GLU A 161 5.90 -7.01 -13.17
CA GLU A 161 5.90 -7.75 -14.44
C GLU A 161 5.08 -6.98 -15.46
N ARG A 162 5.61 -6.79 -16.67
CA ARG A 162 4.90 -6.10 -17.75
C ARG A 162 3.64 -6.89 -18.10
N ILE A 163 2.51 -6.19 -18.21
CA ILE A 163 1.27 -6.78 -18.71
C ILE A 163 1.45 -6.93 -20.22
N ARG A 164 1.60 -8.17 -20.68
CA ARG A 164 1.59 -8.47 -22.11
C ARG A 164 0.13 -8.49 -22.57
N SER A 165 -0.20 -7.66 -23.56
CA SER A 165 -1.47 -7.77 -24.26
C SER A 165 -1.49 -9.13 -24.96
N SER A 166 -2.39 -10.01 -24.55
CA SER A 166 -2.71 -11.25 -25.26
C SER A 166 -3.58 -10.95 -26.48
#